data_AF-A0A2V5YKG0-F1
#
_entry.id   AF-A0A2V5YKG0-F1
#
_cell.length_a   1.000
_cell.length_b   1.000
_cell.length_c   1.000
_cell.angle_alpha   90.00
_cell.angle_beta   90.00
_cell.angle_gamma   90.00
#
_symmetry.space_group_name_H-M   'P 1'
#
loop_
_entity.id
_entity.type
_entity.pdbx_description
1 polymer ?
#
loop_
_entity_poly.entity_id
_entity_poly.type
_entity_poly.pdbx_seq_one_letter_code
_entity_poly.pdbx_strand_id
1 'polypeptide(L)'
;QGLFRRILGTRNFSAQVAELLRARRFPDLILISIGHNNVDWAWRCPPNELERSEERLKRLSKEFRQNYARELRRLLRRARIQQHRVAIVVYGLINFESYFKGRESAERRRESDRTLYPYLETTYKYFVSFHPCYRRNLIRLAAMANQELHAMVKELNHEIVLEQVQLRYSDALATADLSRTELLHPIDGWHASVEGHNALAEAACRDLKPSLEFLGIQ
;
A
#
# COMPACT_ATOMS: atom_id res chain seq x y z
N GLN A 1 -22.68 -0.39 -4.97
CA GLN A 1 -21.26 -0.11 -4.65
C GLN A 1 -20.86 1.37 -4.80
N GLY A 2 -21.69 2.27 -5.37
CA GLY A 2 -21.32 3.68 -5.60
C GLY A 2 -21.55 4.66 -4.44
N LEU A 3 -22.47 4.38 -3.51
CA LEU A 3 -22.90 5.34 -2.49
C LEU A 3 -21.88 5.50 -1.34
N PHE A 4 -21.35 4.39 -0.81
CA PHE A 4 -20.34 4.39 0.27
C PHE A 4 -19.00 5.02 -0.15
N ARG A 5 -18.53 4.80 -1.39
CA ARG A 5 -17.32 5.47 -1.92
C ARG A 5 -17.52 6.98 -2.12
N ARG A 6 -18.75 7.41 -2.48
CA ARG A 6 -19.10 8.83 -2.59
C ARG A 6 -19.13 9.52 -1.24
N ILE A 7 -19.64 8.84 -0.21
CA ILE A 7 -19.74 9.35 1.17
C ILE A 7 -18.35 9.46 1.83
N LEU A 8 -17.45 8.51 1.56
CA LEU A 8 -16.10 8.50 2.16
C LEU A 8 -15.06 9.35 1.38
N GLY A 9 -15.42 9.96 0.25
CA GLY A 9 -14.49 10.75 -0.57
C GLY A 9 -13.29 9.96 -1.12
N THR A 10 -13.25 8.64 -0.96
CA THR A 10 -12.09 7.80 -1.28
C THR A 10 -11.96 7.58 -2.79
N ARG A 11 -11.06 8.34 -3.42
CA ARG A 11 -10.67 8.17 -4.82
C ARG A 11 -9.81 6.92 -4.97
N ASN A 12 -10.13 6.05 -5.92
CA ASN A 12 -9.26 4.92 -6.25
C ASN A 12 -7.97 5.41 -6.95
N PHE A 13 -6.96 4.54 -7.05
CA PHE A 13 -5.65 4.90 -7.61
C PHE A 13 -5.74 5.53 -9.01
N SER A 14 -6.55 4.96 -9.91
CA SER A 14 -6.73 5.48 -11.27
C SER A 14 -7.33 6.89 -11.29
N ALA A 15 -8.25 7.20 -10.37
CA ALA A 15 -8.84 8.53 -10.22
C ALA A 15 -7.83 9.55 -9.66
N GLN A 16 -6.99 9.16 -8.68
CA GLN A 16 -5.91 10.01 -8.17
C GLN A 16 -4.87 10.30 -9.26
N VAL A 17 -4.52 9.29 -10.07
CA VAL A 17 -3.65 9.47 -11.24
C VAL A 17 -4.30 10.40 -12.26
N ALA A 18 -5.60 10.25 -12.54
CA ALA A 18 -6.29 11.14 -13.47
C ALA A 18 -6.28 12.62 -13.04
N GLU A 19 -6.34 12.88 -11.73
CA GLU A 19 -6.19 14.22 -11.16
C GLU A 19 -4.77 14.77 -11.33
N LEU A 20 -3.75 13.99 -10.97
CA LEU A 20 -2.34 14.35 -11.17
C LEU A 20 -2.03 14.68 -12.63
N LEU A 21 -2.58 13.91 -13.57
CA LEU A 21 -2.40 14.15 -15.01
C LEU A 21 -3.04 15.45 -15.49
N ARG A 22 -4.05 15.98 -14.78
CA ARG A 22 -4.71 17.26 -15.07
C ARG A 22 -4.08 18.44 -14.35
N ALA A 23 -3.10 18.21 -13.46
CA ALA A 23 -2.43 19.29 -12.75
C ALA A 23 -1.72 20.22 -13.74
N ARG A 24 -1.90 21.55 -13.56
CA ARG A 24 -1.31 22.58 -14.42
C ARG A 24 0.22 22.48 -14.43
N ARG A 25 0.83 22.35 -13.24
CA ARG A 25 2.22 21.98 -13.06
C ARG A 25 2.28 20.54 -12.61
N PHE A 26 3.00 19.70 -13.34
CA PHE A 26 3.22 18.33 -12.92
C PHE A 26 4.19 18.32 -11.72
N PRO A 27 4.00 17.46 -10.70
CA PRO A 27 4.87 17.47 -9.53
C PRO A 27 6.29 17.00 -9.84
N ASP A 28 7.27 17.61 -9.16
CA ASP A 28 8.67 17.20 -9.22
C ASP A 28 8.90 15.86 -8.48
N LEU A 29 8.16 15.62 -7.38
CA LEU A 29 8.19 14.38 -6.60
C LEU A 29 6.79 13.79 -6.46
N ILE A 30 6.64 12.50 -6.79
CA ILE A 30 5.39 11.74 -6.63
C ILE A 30 5.69 10.51 -5.76
N LEU A 31 5.05 10.46 -4.60
CA LEU A 31 5.13 9.34 -3.67
C LEU A 31 3.87 8.49 -3.79
N ILE A 32 4.03 7.22 -4.16
CA ILE A 32 2.91 6.30 -4.32
C ILE A 32 3.01 5.24 -3.23
N SER A 33 2.08 5.28 -2.29
CA SER A 33 1.89 4.26 -1.26
C SER A 33 0.47 3.73 -1.34
N ILE A 34 0.32 2.42 -1.49
CA ILE A 34 -0.99 1.75 -1.44
C ILE A 34 -1.04 0.91 -0.17
N GLY A 35 -2.04 1.19 0.66
CA GLY A 35 -2.29 0.46 1.90
C GLY A 35 -2.99 -0.90 1.65
N HIS A 36 -3.93 -1.21 2.53
CA HIS A 36 -4.56 -2.53 2.67
C HIS A 36 -5.67 -2.85 1.64
N ASN A 37 -6.14 -1.87 0.87
CA ASN A 37 -7.36 -2.01 0.05
C ASN A 37 -7.28 -3.06 -1.08
N ASN A 38 -6.08 -3.56 -1.40
CA ASN A 38 -5.84 -4.53 -2.45
C ASN A 38 -5.58 -5.96 -1.95
N VAL A 39 -5.57 -6.19 -0.63
CA VAL A 39 -5.17 -7.48 -0.04
C VAL A 39 -6.27 -8.21 0.73
N ASP A 40 -7.53 -7.76 0.63
CA ASP A 40 -8.70 -8.46 1.19
C ASP A 40 -9.12 -9.67 0.33
N TRP A 41 -8.22 -10.65 0.25
CA TRP A 41 -8.31 -11.82 -0.63
C TRP A 41 -9.54 -12.71 -0.37
N ALA A 42 -10.02 -12.75 0.88
CA ALA A 42 -11.12 -13.59 1.33
C ALA A 42 -12.48 -12.95 1.02
N TRP A 43 -12.51 -11.65 0.70
CA TRP A 43 -13.74 -10.98 0.32
C TRP A 43 -14.35 -11.61 -0.93
N ARG A 44 -15.62 -12.02 -0.82
CA ARG A 44 -16.38 -12.71 -1.87
C ARG A 44 -15.61 -13.90 -2.47
N CYS A 45 -14.77 -14.54 -1.66
CA CYS A 45 -14.03 -15.72 -2.07
C CYS A 45 -14.99 -16.93 -2.07
N PRO A 46 -15.12 -17.67 -3.18
CA PRO A 46 -15.87 -18.92 -3.22
C PRO A 46 -15.34 -19.93 -2.18
N PRO A 47 -16.20 -20.75 -1.53
CA PRO A 47 -15.76 -21.71 -0.51
C PRO A 47 -14.62 -22.64 -0.96
N ASN A 48 -14.67 -23.12 -2.21
CA ASN A 48 -13.62 -23.96 -2.79
C ASN A 48 -12.27 -23.23 -2.96
N GLU A 49 -12.28 -21.91 -3.19
CA GLU A 49 -11.06 -21.08 -3.25
C GLU A 49 -10.58 -20.66 -1.86
N LEU A 50 -11.44 -20.65 -0.83
CA LEU A 50 -11.00 -20.44 0.56
C LEU A 50 -10.11 -21.58 1.04
N GLU A 51 -10.48 -22.83 0.71
CA GLU A 51 -9.70 -24.03 1.06
C GLU A 51 -8.45 -24.18 0.17
N ARG A 52 -8.51 -23.73 -1.08
CA ARG A 52 -7.41 -23.82 -2.07
C ARG A 52 -6.99 -22.44 -2.58
N SER A 53 -6.53 -21.61 -1.65
CA SER A 53 -6.29 -20.18 -1.90
C SER A 53 -5.13 -19.87 -2.85
N GLU A 54 -4.20 -20.80 -3.08
CA GLU A 54 -2.93 -20.53 -3.78
C GLU A 54 -3.11 -19.89 -5.15
N GLU A 55 -3.91 -20.51 -6.02
CA GLU A 55 -4.13 -20.02 -7.38
C GLU A 55 -4.87 -18.67 -7.39
N ARG A 56 -5.75 -18.45 -6.40
CA ARG A 56 -6.40 -17.15 -6.20
C ARG A 56 -5.38 -16.08 -5.83
N LEU A 57 -4.46 -16.35 -4.88
CA LEU A 57 -3.45 -15.38 -4.47
C LEU A 57 -2.55 -14.98 -5.64
N LYS A 58 -2.12 -15.96 -6.46
CA LYS A 58 -1.36 -15.71 -7.69
C LYS A 58 -2.12 -14.85 -8.68
N ARG A 59 -3.41 -15.15 -8.91
CA ARG A 59 -4.26 -14.36 -9.79
C ARG A 59 -4.41 -12.92 -9.30
N LEU A 60 -4.70 -12.73 -8.01
CA LEU A 60 -4.83 -11.41 -7.40
C LEU A 60 -3.54 -10.59 -7.48
N SER A 61 -2.37 -11.21 -7.27
CA SER A 61 -1.09 -10.49 -7.40
C SER A 61 -0.82 -10.06 -8.84
N LYS A 62 -1.14 -10.90 -9.83
CA LYS A 62 -1.02 -10.54 -11.26
C LYS A 62 -2.01 -9.46 -11.69
N GLU A 63 -3.26 -9.53 -11.25
CA GLU A 63 -4.25 -8.47 -11.51
C GLU A 63 -3.83 -7.14 -10.87
N PHE A 64 -3.30 -7.19 -9.64
CA PHE A 64 -2.73 -6.02 -8.97
C PHE A 64 -1.60 -5.41 -9.81
N ARG A 65 -0.62 -6.23 -10.23
CA ARG A 65 0.48 -5.80 -11.11
C ARG A 65 -0.02 -5.10 -12.37
N GLN A 66 -0.94 -5.73 -13.11
CA GLN A 66 -1.45 -5.20 -14.38
C GLN A 66 -2.14 -3.86 -14.20
N ASN A 67 -2.98 -3.74 -13.18
CA ASN A 67 -3.68 -2.49 -12.88
C ASN A 67 -2.70 -1.39 -12.48
N TYR A 68 -1.70 -1.71 -11.66
CA TYR A 68 -0.69 -0.74 -11.23
C TYR A 68 0.19 -0.27 -12.39
N ALA A 69 0.66 -1.20 -13.23
CA ALA A 69 1.49 -0.91 -14.38
C ALA A 69 0.78 0.03 -15.38
N ARG A 70 -0.53 -0.18 -15.59
CA ARG A 70 -1.34 0.69 -16.45
C ARG A 70 -1.31 2.14 -15.97
N GLU A 71 -1.52 2.35 -14.67
CA GLU A 71 -1.56 3.70 -14.09
C GLU A 71 -0.16 4.33 -14.03
N LEU A 72 0.86 3.55 -13.67
CA LEU A 72 2.25 4.02 -13.63
C LEU A 72 2.73 4.43 -15.03
N ARG A 73 2.43 3.65 -16.08
CA ARG A 73 2.72 4.04 -17.47
C ARG A 73 2.02 5.33 -17.90
N ARG A 74 0.86 5.68 -17.33
CA ARG A 74 0.21 6.98 -17.59
C ARG A 74 1.00 8.12 -16.96
N LEU A 75 1.40 7.99 -15.68
CA LEU A 75 2.24 8.98 -15.00
C LEU A 75 3.56 9.17 -15.73
N LEU A 76 4.22 8.08 -16.10
CA LEU A 76 5.48 8.10 -16.83
C LEU A 76 5.33 8.82 -18.18
N ARG A 77 4.29 8.53 -18.97
CA ARG A 77 4.04 9.25 -20.23
C ARG A 77 3.91 10.76 -20.04
N ARG A 78 3.26 11.21 -18.95
CA ARG A 78 3.17 12.65 -18.64
C ARG A 78 4.49 13.22 -18.13
N ALA A 79 5.23 12.48 -17.30
CA ALA A 79 6.55 12.87 -16.80
C ALA A 79 7.53 13.11 -17.96
N ARG A 80 7.52 12.25 -18.98
CA ARG A 80 8.42 12.31 -20.15
C ARG A 80 8.31 13.58 -21.00
N ILE A 81 7.19 14.30 -20.93
CA ILE A 81 6.99 15.55 -21.68
C ILE A 81 7.19 16.79 -20.81
N GLN A 82 7.61 16.62 -19.55
CA GLN A 82 8.00 17.74 -18.71
C GLN A 82 9.38 18.26 -19.11
N GLN A 83 9.63 19.54 -18.82
CA GLN A 83 10.94 20.20 -18.98
C GLN A 83 11.74 20.24 -17.65
N HIS A 84 11.21 19.62 -16.60
CA HIS A 84 11.83 19.53 -15.28
C HIS A 84 12.00 18.06 -14.88
N ARG A 85 12.88 17.81 -13.91
CA ARG A 85 13.12 16.46 -13.39
C ARG A 85 11.90 15.98 -12.60
N VAL A 86 11.50 14.74 -12.83
CA VAL A 86 10.38 14.11 -12.12
C VAL A 86 10.86 12.81 -11.48
N ALA A 87 10.73 12.71 -10.16
CA ALA A 87 10.96 11.49 -9.40
C ALA A 87 9.63 10.85 -9.00
N ILE A 88 9.46 9.57 -9.28
CA ILE A 88 8.32 8.76 -8.86
C ILE A 88 8.85 7.63 -7.98
N VAL A 89 8.40 7.59 -6.73
CA VAL A 89 8.76 6.55 -5.76
C VAL A 89 7.53 5.68 -5.50
N VAL A 90 7.66 4.38 -5.78
CA VAL A 90 6.65 3.36 -5.50
C VAL A 90 7.05 2.62 -4.24
N TYR A 91 6.32 2.84 -3.15
CA TYR A 91 6.51 2.10 -1.91
C TYR A 91 5.80 0.74 -1.98
N GLY A 92 6.47 -0.30 -1.47
CA GLY A 92 5.83 -1.57 -1.17
C GLY A 92 4.68 -1.43 -0.18
N LEU A 93 3.76 -2.40 -0.18
CA LEU A 93 2.75 -2.57 0.84
C LEU A 93 3.41 -2.79 2.20
N ILE A 94 2.75 -2.32 3.25
CA ILE A 94 3.25 -2.39 4.63
C ILE A 94 3.58 -3.83 5.07
N ASN A 95 4.45 -3.95 6.05
CA ASN A 95 4.79 -5.22 6.68
C ASN A 95 3.58 -5.81 7.45
N PHE A 96 2.72 -6.56 6.77
CA PHE A 96 1.54 -7.19 7.38
C PHE A 96 1.90 -8.25 8.43
N GLU A 97 3.04 -8.92 8.29
CA GLU A 97 3.50 -9.88 9.30
C GLU A 97 3.78 -9.18 10.62
N SER A 98 4.56 -8.10 10.58
CA SER A 98 4.84 -7.31 11.77
C SER A 98 3.58 -6.63 12.31
N TYR A 99 2.79 -5.99 11.44
CA TYR A 99 1.52 -5.35 11.80
C TYR A 99 0.57 -6.30 12.55
N PHE A 100 0.44 -7.56 12.11
CA PHE A 100 -0.45 -8.50 12.79
C PHE A 100 0.02 -8.91 14.18
N LYS A 101 1.32 -8.84 14.50
CA LYS A 101 1.80 -9.03 15.88
C LYS A 101 1.30 -7.91 16.81
N GLY A 102 1.29 -6.67 16.33
CA GLY A 102 0.72 -5.53 17.04
C GLY A 102 -0.79 -5.69 17.21
N ARG A 103 -1.47 -6.14 16.14
CA ARG A 103 -2.92 -6.36 16.14
C ARG A 103 -3.35 -7.47 17.10
N GLU A 104 -2.64 -8.60 17.14
CA GLU A 104 -2.90 -9.69 18.08
C GLU A 104 -2.71 -9.25 19.54
N SER A 105 -1.78 -8.34 19.78
CA SER A 105 -1.57 -7.75 21.10
C SER A 105 -2.71 -6.80 21.48
N ALA A 106 -3.25 -6.02 20.55
CA ALA A 106 -4.46 -5.21 20.75
C ALA A 106 -5.68 -6.09 21.06
N GLU A 107 -5.82 -7.21 20.34
CA GLU A 107 -6.89 -8.21 20.54
C GLU A 107 -6.84 -8.80 21.94
N ARG A 108 -5.68 -9.29 22.39
CA ARG A 108 -5.48 -9.81 23.75
C ARG A 108 -5.74 -8.76 24.85
N ARG A 109 -5.31 -7.51 24.63
CA ARG A 109 -5.61 -6.41 25.57
C ARG A 109 -7.12 -6.17 25.66
N ARG A 110 -7.82 -6.17 24.52
CA ARG A 110 -9.28 -6.00 24.47
C ARG A 110 -10.06 -7.16 25.12
N GLU A 111 -9.56 -8.40 25.00
CA GLU A 111 -10.15 -9.55 25.68
C GLU A 111 -10.18 -9.36 27.20
N SER A 112 -9.14 -8.71 27.75
CA SER A 112 -9.01 -8.41 29.17
C SER A 112 -9.77 -7.14 29.60
N ASP A 113 -9.79 -6.12 28.73
CA ASP A 113 -10.51 -4.87 28.94
C ASP A 113 -11.28 -4.44 27.68
N ARG A 114 -12.60 -4.62 27.71
CA ARG A 114 -13.49 -4.32 26.58
C ARG A 114 -13.65 -2.83 26.29
N THR A 115 -13.15 -1.93 27.14
CA THR A 115 -13.16 -0.49 26.86
C THR A 115 -12.09 -0.09 25.83
N LEU A 116 -11.02 -0.89 25.70
CA LEU A 116 -9.96 -0.68 24.72
C LEU A 116 -10.37 -1.14 23.32
N TYR A 117 -10.00 -0.36 22.29
CA TYR A 117 -10.30 -0.65 20.88
C TYR A 117 -11.78 -0.99 20.63
N PRO A 118 -12.73 -0.10 20.99
CA PRO A 118 -14.16 -0.36 20.94
C PRO A 118 -14.68 -0.84 19.58
N TYR A 119 -14.02 -0.48 18.47
CA TYR A 119 -14.41 -0.86 17.12
C TYR A 119 -13.51 -1.90 16.47
N LEU A 120 -12.64 -2.57 17.24
CA LEU A 120 -11.71 -3.58 16.71
C LEU A 120 -12.40 -4.64 15.85
N GLU A 121 -13.51 -5.20 16.34
CA GLU A 121 -14.27 -6.24 15.64
C GLU A 121 -15.00 -5.72 14.40
N THR A 122 -15.23 -4.41 14.32
CA THR A 122 -15.86 -3.81 13.15
C THR A 122 -14.97 -3.96 11.91
N THR A 123 -13.64 -3.97 12.07
CA THR A 123 -12.70 -4.23 10.98
C THR A 123 -13.01 -5.54 10.25
N TYR A 124 -13.40 -6.60 10.97
CA TYR A 124 -13.70 -7.90 10.39
C TYR A 124 -14.92 -7.91 9.48
N LYS A 125 -15.87 -7.00 9.71
CA LYS A 125 -17.05 -6.85 8.85
C LYS A 125 -16.69 -6.25 7.49
N TYR A 126 -15.64 -5.45 7.44
CA TYR A 126 -15.21 -4.73 6.24
C TYR A 126 -14.02 -5.36 5.54
N PHE A 127 -13.16 -6.07 6.27
CA PHE A 127 -11.95 -6.71 5.78
C PHE A 127 -11.91 -8.15 6.26
N VAL A 128 -12.50 -9.05 5.48
CA VAL A 128 -12.66 -10.46 5.87
C VAL A 128 -11.29 -11.09 6.09
N SER A 129 -10.31 -10.79 5.24
CA SER A 129 -8.95 -11.32 5.34
C SER A 129 -8.18 -10.93 6.62
N PHE A 130 -8.70 -9.98 7.41
CA PHE A 130 -8.09 -9.62 8.69
C PHE A 130 -8.42 -10.62 9.80
N HIS A 131 -9.43 -11.47 9.61
CA HIS A 131 -9.70 -12.55 10.56
C HIS A 131 -8.45 -13.42 10.78
N PRO A 132 -8.15 -13.84 12.02
CA PRO A 132 -6.94 -14.60 12.34
C PRO A 132 -6.68 -15.80 11.42
N CYS A 133 -7.73 -16.55 11.06
CA CYS A 133 -7.62 -17.71 10.16
C CYS A 133 -7.19 -17.36 8.71
N TYR A 134 -7.29 -16.11 8.29
CA TYR A 134 -6.97 -15.66 6.92
C TYR A 134 -5.70 -14.80 6.83
N ARG A 135 -5.13 -14.37 7.97
CA ARG A 135 -3.96 -13.48 8.03
C ARG A 135 -2.75 -14.05 7.30
N ARG A 136 -2.49 -15.35 7.44
CA ARG A 136 -1.37 -16.01 6.78
C ARG A 136 -1.39 -15.81 5.27
N ASN A 137 -2.55 -15.95 4.64
CA ASN A 137 -2.70 -15.74 3.20
C ASN A 137 -2.68 -14.26 2.80
N LEU A 138 -3.12 -13.36 3.68
CA LEU A 138 -2.97 -11.93 3.45
C LEU A 138 -1.48 -11.54 3.44
N ILE A 139 -0.71 -12.00 4.42
CA ILE A 139 0.75 -11.79 4.49
C ILE A 139 1.42 -12.29 3.20
N ARG A 140 1.06 -13.51 2.75
CA ARG A 140 1.58 -14.08 1.49
C ARG A 140 1.21 -13.22 0.29
N LEU A 141 -0.04 -12.78 0.17
CA LEU A 141 -0.49 -11.93 -0.94
C LEU A 141 0.25 -10.58 -0.95
N ALA A 142 0.46 -9.95 0.21
CA ALA A 142 1.20 -8.71 0.31
C ALA A 142 2.66 -8.89 -0.14
N ALA A 143 3.31 -9.99 0.27
CA ALA A 143 4.66 -10.32 -0.19
C ALA A 143 4.72 -10.53 -1.71
N MET A 144 3.77 -11.27 -2.28
CA MET A 144 3.67 -11.46 -3.74
C MET A 144 3.43 -10.12 -4.46
N ALA A 145 2.55 -9.27 -3.94
CA ALA A 145 2.31 -7.93 -4.50
C ALA A 145 3.57 -7.06 -4.48
N ASN A 146 4.36 -7.10 -3.40
CA ASN A 146 5.63 -6.38 -3.30
C ASN A 146 6.67 -6.89 -4.31
N GLN A 147 6.75 -8.21 -4.52
CA GLN A 147 7.58 -8.79 -5.58
C GLN A 147 7.15 -8.31 -6.97
N GLU A 148 5.84 -8.27 -7.21
CA GLU A 148 5.27 -7.75 -8.47
C GLU A 148 5.58 -6.26 -8.67
N LEU A 149 5.48 -5.43 -7.63
CA LEU A 149 5.83 -3.99 -7.70
C LEU A 149 7.30 -3.82 -8.05
N HIS A 150 8.18 -4.52 -7.35
CA HIS A 150 9.62 -4.43 -7.58
C HIS A 150 9.99 -4.86 -9.00
N ALA A 151 9.48 -6.02 -9.45
CA ALA A 151 9.71 -6.52 -10.81
C ALA A 151 9.16 -5.56 -11.87
N MET A 152 7.93 -5.05 -11.68
CA MET A 152 7.31 -4.08 -12.58
C MET A 152 8.12 -2.79 -12.69
N VAL A 153 8.58 -2.23 -11.57
CA VAL A 153 9.43 -1.01 -11.58
C VAL A 153 10.74 -1.28 -12.31
N LYS A 154 11.36 -2.44 -12.08
CA LYS A 154 12.57 -2.84 -12.80
C LYS A 154 12.32 -2.91 -14.30
N GLU A 155 11.25 -3.56 -14.76
CA GLU A 155 10.88 -3.63 -16.18
C GLU A 155 10.63 -2.25 -16.80
N LEU A 156 9.83 -1.40 -16.13
CA LEU A 156 9.53 -0.06 -16.61
C LEU A 156 10.77 0.83 -16.71
N ASN A 157 11.74 0.68 -15.80
CA ASN A 157 13.02 1.39 -15.90
C ASN A 157 13.82 0.97 -17.14
N HIS A 158 13.74 -0.27 -17.60
CA HIS A 158 14.35 -0.67 -18.88
C HIS A 158 13.62 -0.08 -20.09
N GLU A 159 12.31 0.18 -19.98
CA GLU A 159 11.51 0.86 -21.02
C GLU A 159 11.78 2.37 -21.09
N ILE A 160 12.33 2.98 -20.03
CA ILE A 160 12.50 4.43 -19.89
C ILE A 160 13.98 4.78 -19.82
N VAL A 161 14.54 5.13 -20.97
CA VAL A 161 15.90 5.70 -21.05
C VAL A 161 15.78 7.21 -21.21
N LEU A 162 15.55 7.94 -20.10
CA LEU A 162 15.50 9.41 -20.11
C LEU A 162 16.08 10.00 -18.81
N GLU A 163 17.03 10.92 -18.94
CA GLU A 163 17.74 11.56 -17.82
C GLU A 163 16.83 12.39 -16.89
N GLN A 164 15.66 12.81 -17.37
CA GLN A 164 14.74 13.70 -16.63
C GLN A 164 13.67 12.96 -15.81
N VAL A 165 13.59 11.63 -15.90
CA VAL A 165 12.59 10.85 -15.16
C VAL A 165 13.29 9.76 -14.35
N GLN A 166 13.04 9.74 -13.04
CA GLN A 166 13.48 8.66 -12.17
C GLN A 166 12.28 7.89 -11.64
N LEU A 167 12.26 6.57 -11.83
CA LEU A 167 11.29 5.67 -11.21
C LEU A 167 12.02 4.76 -10.22
N ARG A 168 11.59 4.74 -8.96
CA ARG A 168 12.16 3.89 -7.91
C ARG A 168 11.12 3.04 -7.23
N TYR A 169 11.56 1.86 -6.80
CA TYR A 169 10.86 1.04 -5.82
C TYR A 169 11.56 1.22 -4.47
N SER A 170 10.79 1.32 -3.39
CA SER A 170 11.28 1.32 -2.01
C SER A 170 10.51 0.27 -1.22
N ASP A 171 11.25 -0.57 -0.50
CA ASP A 171 10.70 -1.56 0.43
C ASP A 171 10.62 -1.04 1.88
N ALA A 172 10.92 0.23 2.13
CA ALA A 172 10.91 0.84 3.46
C ALA A 172 9.64 0.53 4.28
N LEU A 173 8.45 0.62 3.65
CA LEU A 173 7.20 0.31 4.34
C LEU A 173 7.00 -1.21 4.54
N ALA A 174 7.52 -2.02 3.62
CA ALA A 174 7.44 -3.48 3.66
C ALA A 174 8.39 -4.09 4.71
N THR A 175 9.41 -3.35 5.13
CA THR A 175 10.40 -3.79 6.12
C THR A 175 10.27 -3.08 7.47
N ALA A 176 9.47 -2.01 7.56
CA ALA A 176 9.19 -1.31 8.81
C ALA A 176 8.64 -2.26 9.89
N ASP A 177 9.11 -2.08 11.13
CA ASP A 177 8.58 -2.80 12.27
C ASP A 177 7.29 -2.13 12.78
N LEU A 178 6.17 -2.83 12.61
CA LEU A 178 4.83 -2.40 12.98
C LEU A 178 4.24 -3.29 14.11
N SER A 179 5.09 -4.04 14.83
CA SER A 179 4.69 -5.06 15.80
C SER A 179 4.18 -4.51 17.12
N ARG A 180 4.39 -3.22 17.35
CA ARG A 180 3.99 -2.53 18.58
C ARG A 180 2.51 -2.14 18.53
N THR A 181 1.80 -2.39 19.63
CA THR A 181 0.36 -2.09 19.72
C THR A 181 0.08 -0.59 19.70
N GLU A 182 1.03 0.21 20.19
CA GLU A 182 0.93 1.67 20.25
C GLU A 182 0.93 2.33 18.86
N LEU A 183 1.34 1.59 17.83
CA LEU A 183 1.29 2.05 16.42
C LEU A 183 -0.11 1.92 15.81
N LEU A 184 -1.05 1.29 16.52
CA LEU A 184 -2.43 1.11 16.09
C LEU A 184 -3.33 2.16 16.73
N HIS A 185 -4.30 2.65 15.96
CA HIS A 185 -5.25 3.64 16.41
C HIS A 185 -6.09 3.08 17.58
N PRO A 186 -6.22 3.82 18.70
CA PRO A 186 -6.79 3.27 19.95
C PRO A 186 -8.28 2.94 19.86
N ILE A 187 -8.97 3.40 18.83
CA ILE A 187 -10.41 3.20 18.64
C ILE A 187 -10.72 1.93 17.84
N ASP A 188 -10.00 1.68 16.74
CA ASP A 188 -10.30 0.58 15.81
C ASP A 188 -9.19 -0.49 15.75
N GLY A 189 -8.04 -0.23 16.37
CA GLY A 189 -6.88 -1.11 16.37
C GLY A 189 -6.37 -1.45 14.97
N TRP A 190 -6.73 -0.67 13.95
CA TRP A 190 -6.49 -0.97 12.54
C TRP A 190 -5.70 0.14 11.84
N HIS A 191 -6.22 1.36 11.86
CA HIS A 191 -5.48 2.47 11.26
C HIS A 191 -4.21 2.74 12.05
N ALA A 192 -3.23 3.37 11.41
CA ALA A 192 -2.06 3.81 12.14
C ALA A 192 -2.47 4.88 13.18
N SER A 193 -1.91 4.80 14.37
CA SER A 193 -1.93 5.93 15.32
C SER A 193 -1.04 7.07 14.82
N VAL A 194 -0.94 8.16 15.58
CA VAL A 194 0.04 9.22 15.30
C VAL A 194 1.46 8.63 15.29
N GLU A 195 1.79 7.79 16.26
CA GLU A 195 3.06 7.09 16.37
C GLU A 195 3.26 6.11 15.20
N GLY A 196 2.21 5.41 14.79
CA GLY A 196 2.22 4.56 13.60
C GLY A 196 2.52 5.33 12.31
N HIS A 197 1.90 6.51 12.14
CA HIS A 197 2.19 7.40 11.02
C HIS A 197 3.62 7.92 11.05
N ASN A 198 4.14 8.30 12.22
CA ASN A 198 5.52 8.74 12.39
C ASN A 198 6.51 7.63 12.03
N ALA A 199 6.28 6.39 12.48
CA ALA A 199 7.14 5.25 12.16
C ALA A 199 7.19 4.94 10.65
N LEU A 200 6.02 4.97 9.98
CA LEU A 200 5.95 4.79 8.53
C LEU A 200 6.61 5.94 7.77
N ALA A 201 6.42 7.19 8.22
CA ALA A 201 7.04 8.36 7.62
C ALA A 201 8.56 8.33 7.78
N GLU A 202 9.07 7.99 8.96
CA GLU A 202 10.50 7.84 9.21
C GLU A 202 11.12 6.77 8.30
N ALA A 203 10.47 5.61 8.17
CA ALA A 203 10.88 4.58 7.24
C ALA A 203 10.91 5.08 5.79
N ALA A 204 9.83 5.71 5.33
CA ALA A 204 9.72 6.25 3.98
C ALA A 204 10.78 7.32 3.68
N CYS A 205 11.02 8.23 4.64
CA CYS A 205 11.96 9.35 4.50
C CYS A 205 13.41 8.90 4.36
N ARG A 206 13.83 7.84 5.07
CA ARG A 206 15.19 7.29 4.93
C ARG A 206 15.53 6.89 3.49
N ASP A 207 14.54 6.40 2.76
CA ASP A 207 14.69 5.94 1.38
C ASP A 207 14.52 7.05 0.33
N LEU A 208 14.10 8.25 0.72
CA LEU A 208 13.85 9.36 -0.21
C LEU A 208 15.12 10.04 -0.71
N LYS A 209 16.22 9.93 0.04
CA LYS A 209 17.47 10.67 -0.24
C LYS A 209 17.91 10.58 -1.72
N PRO A 210 17.97 9.40 -2.38
CA PRO A 210 18.38 9.32 -3.78
C PRO A 210 17.43 10.02 -4.76
N SER A 211 16.14 10.13 -4.42
CA SER A 211 15.15 10.86 -5.23
C SER A 211 15.24 12.36 -4.99
N LEU A 212 15.52 12.80 -3.77
CA LEU A 212 15.76 14.21 -3.47
C LEU A 212 17.03 14.71 -4.17
N GLU A 213 18.11 13.94 -4.12
CA GLU A 213 19.37 14.24 -4.83
C GLU A 213 19.16 14.31 -6.35
N PHE A 214 18.37 13.38 -6.91
CA PHE A 214 17.99 13.43 -8.33
C PHE A 214 17.27 14.74 -8.68
N LEU A 215 16.42 15.24 -7.79
CA LEU A 215 15.72 16.52 -7.96
C LEU A 215 16.58 17.74 -7.64
N GLY A 216 17.81 17.57 -7.15
CA GLY A 216 18.69 18.67 -6.74
C GLY A 216 18.31 19.29 -5.39
N ILE A 217 17.60 18.55 -4.54
CA ILE A 217 17.21 18.95 -3.18
C ILE A 217 18.19 18.28 -2.21
N GLN A 218 18.84 19.10 -1.36
CA GLN A 218 19.78 18.66 -0.32
C GLN A 218 19.09 18.55 1.04
#